data_AF-A0A3Q1M1E2-F1
#
_entry.id   AF-A0A3Q1M1E2-F1
#
_cell.length_a   1.000
_cell.length_b   1.000
_cell.length_c   1.000
_cell.angle_alpha   90.00
_cell.angle_beta   90.00
_cell.angle_gamma   90.00
#
_symmetry.space_group_name_H-M   'P 1'
#
loop_
_entity.id
_entity.type
_entity.pdbx_description
1 polymer ?
#
loop_
_entity_poly.entity_id
_entity_poly.type
_entity_poly.pdbx_seq_one_letter_code
_entity_poly.pdbx_strand_id
1 'polypeptide(L)'
;MAHGIPSQGKVTITVDEYSSNPTQAFTHYNINQSRFQPPHVHMVDPIPYDTPKPAGHTRFVCISDTHSRTDGIQMPYGDILLHTGDFTELGLPSEVKKFNDWLDHSISFLVSSRLWNICDSLLLEYASLPLEATQMEISSFDCTPTFQLHPH
;
A
#
# COMPACT_ATOMS: atom_id res chain seq x y z
N MET A 1 4.24 -38.11 4.35
CA MET A 1 3.00 -38.05 3.56
C MET A 1 2.62 -36.58 3.46
N ALA A 2 2.80 -35.98 2.27
CA ALA A 2 2.44 -34.58 2.05
C ALA A 2 0.93 -34.50 1.87
N HIS A 3 0.23 -33.86 2.81
CA HIS A 3 -1.16 -33.49 2.61
C HIS A 3 -1.20 -32.39 1.54
N GLY A 4 -1.61 -32.77 0.34
CA GLY A 4 -1.87 -31.81 -0.73
C GLY A 4 -2.95 -30.82 -0.30
N ILE A 5 -2.62 -29.54 -0.32
CA ILE A 5 -3.60 -28.47 -0.17
C ILE A 5 -4.49 -28.55 -1.43
N PRO A 6 -5.81 -28.77 -1.30
CA PRO A 6 -6.69 -28.78 -2.47
C PRO A 6 -6.60 -27.43 -3.18
N SER A 7 -6.42 -27.45 -4.51
CA SER A 7 -6.43 -26.24 -5.32
C SER A 7 -7.80 -25.58 -5.16
N GLN A 8 -7.86 -24.48 -4.42
CA GLN A 8 -9.03 -23.61 -4.40
C GLN A 8 -9.34 -23.27 -5.86
N GLY A 9 -10.51 -23.67 -6.35
CA GLY A 9 -10.94 -23.35 -7.71
C GLY A 9 -10.86 -21.84 -7.96
N LYS A 10 -10.62 -21.43 -9.21
CA LYS A 10 -10.51 -20.01 -9.58
C LYS A 10 -11.75 -19.26 -9.09
N VAL A 11 -11.59 -18.44 -8.06
CA VAL A 11 -12.65 -17.57 -7.55
C VAL A 11 -12.78 -16.39 -8.50
N THR A 12 -13.96 -16.21 -9.09
CA THR A 12 -14.28 -15.03 -9.90
C THR A 12 -14.93 -13.99 -9.00
N ILE A 13 -14.30 -12.82 -8.86
CA ILE A 13 -14.85 -11.67 -8.13
C ILE A 13 -15.61 -10.78 -9.12
N THR A 14 -16.85 -10.44 -8.79
CA THR A 14 -17.68 -9.50 -9.55
C THR A 14 -17.89 -8.21 -8.77
N VAL A 15 -18.33 -7.14 -9.45
CA VAL A 15 -18.68 -5.88 -8.77
C VAL A 15 -19.81 -6.16 -7.77
N ASP A 16 -19.60 -5.69 -6.54
CA ASP A 16 -20.56 -5.83 -5.45
C ASP A 16 -21.81 -4.98 -5.71
N GLU A 17 -23.00 -5.49 -5.36
CA GLU A 17 -24.26 -4.74 -5.45
C GLU A 17 -24.19 -3.42 -4.67
N TYR A 18 -23.49 -3.42 -3.53
CA TYR A 18 -23.32 -2.26 -2.66
C TYR A 18 -22.02 -1.50 -2.91
N SER A 19 -21.34 -1.74 -4.03
CA SER A 19 -20.06 -1.08 -4.37
C SER A 19 -20.11 0.45 -4.36
N SER A 20 -21.28 1.04 -4.66
CA SER A 20 -21.51 2.49 -4.63
C SER A 20 -21.89 3.03 -3.24
N ASN A 21 -22.10 2.17 -2.24
CA ASN A 21 -22.48 2.54 -0.89
C ASN A 21 -21.74 1.68 0.16
N PRO A 22 -20.48 2.01 0.49
CA PRO A 22 -19.63 1.18 1.34
C PRO A 22 -20.17 1.02 2.77
N THR A 23 -20.85 2.03 3.31
CA THR A 23 -21.49 1.95 4.64
C THR A 23 -22.63 0.93 4.64
N GLN A 24 -23.42 0.89 3.57
CA GLN A 24 -24.46 -0.13 3.39
C GLN A 24 -23.84 -1.50 3.17
N ALA A 25 -22.79 -1.61 2.36
CA ALA A 25 -22.06 -2.87 2.14
C ALA A 25 -21.55 -3.44 3.47
N PHE A 26 -20.90 -2.60 4.29
CA PHE A 26 -20.42 -2.97 5.62
C PHE A 26 -21.57 -3.52 6.47
N THR A 27 -22.69 -2.79 6.54
CA THR A 27 -23.87 -3.20 7.33
C THR A 27 -24.45 -4.51 6.83
N HIS A 28 -24.66 -4.66 5.52
CA HIS A 28 -25.21 -5.86 4.89
C HIS A 28 -24.36 -7.09 5.22
N TYR A 29 -23.05 -7.01 5.00
CA TYR A 29 -22.15 -8.13 5.26
C TYR A 29 -22.00 -8.43 6.74
N ASN A 30 -22.07 -7.40 7.59
CA ASN A 30 -21.98 -7.61 9.02
C ASN A 30 -23.23 -8.31 9.59
N ILE A 31 -24.43 -7.94 9.14
CA ILE A 31 -25.68 -8.55 9.61
C ILE A 31 -25.82 -9.99 9.08
N ASN A 32 -25.58 -10.20 7.79
CA ASN A 32 -25.90 -11.47 7.15
C ASN A 32 -24.80 -12.53 7.29
N GLN A 33 -23.55 -12.12 7.50
CA GLN A 33 -22.40 -13.02 7.52
C GLN A 33 -21.54 -12.86 8.77
N SER A 34 -21.88 -11.92 9.68
CA SER A 34 -21.00 -11.56 10.81
C SER A 34 -19.58 -11.20 10.36
N ARG A 35 -19.44 -10.65 9.14
CA ARG A 35 -18.15 -10.53 8.44
C ARG A 35 -17.13 -9.68 9.20
N PHE A 36 -17.59 -8.71 10.00
CA PHE A 36 -16.75 -7.77 10.74
C PHE A 36 -16.96 -7.90 12.25
N GLN A 37 -17.37 -9.08 12.73
CA GLN A 37 -17.57 -9.36 14.15
C GLN A 37 -16.40 -10.14 14.78
N PRO A 38 -16.21 -10.03 16.11
CA PRO A 38 -15.32 -10.94 16.85
C PRO A 38 -15.83 -12.39 16.79
N PRO A 39 -14.95 -13.40 17.01
CA PRO A 39 -13.55 -13.26 17.46
C PRO A 39 -12.55 -12.98 16.33
N HIS A 40 -12.94 -13.21 15.08
CA HIS A 40 -11.99 -13.21 13.96
C HIS A 40 -11.56 -11.80 13.54
N VAL A 41 -12.41 -10.78 13.74
CA VAL A 41 -12.09 -9.38 13.47
C VAL A 41 -11.95 -8.63 14.79
N HIS A 42 -10.75 -8.14 15.06
CA HIS A 42 -10.41 -7.37 16.25
C HIS A 42 -9.19 -6.49 16.00
N MET A 43 -9.00 -5.48 16.87
CA MET A 43 -7.82 -4.63 16.85
C MET A 43 -6.59 -5.41 17.32
N VAL A 44 -5.45 -5.15 16.69
CA VAL A 44 -4.15 -5.69 17.09
C VAL A 44 -3.30 -4.55 17.63
N ASP A 45 -2.78 -4.71 18.85
CA ASP A 45 -1.94 -3.69 19.47
C ASP A 45 -0.56 -3.61 18.79
N PRO A 46 0.02 -2.40 18.67
CA PRO A 46 1.37 -2.25 18.14
C PRO A 46 2.40 -2.83 19.10
N ILE A 47 3.47 -3.39 18.53
CA ILE A 47 4.61 -3.89 19.30
C ILE A 47 5.69 -2.80 19.44
N PRO A 48 6.38 -2.70 20.59
CA PRO A 48 7.53 -1.81 20.76
C PRO A 48 8.64 -2.05 19.73
N TYR A 49 9.38 -1.00 19.36
CA TYR A 49 10.45 -1.08 18.34
C TYR A 49 11.64 -1.96 18.73
N ASP A 50 11.89 -2.12 20.03
CA ASP A 50 12.94 -2.97 20.60
C ASP A 50 12.54 -4.45 20.67
N THR A 51 11.30 -4.80 20.29
CA THR A 51 10.83 -6.19 20.25
C THR A 51 11.73 -7.01 19.32
N PRO A 52 12.37 -8.09 19.80
CA PRO A 52 13.23 -8.94 18.97
C PRO A 52 12.46 -9.49 17.76
N LYS A 53 13.07 -9.40 16.57
CA LYS A 53 12.52 -10.04 15.36
C LYS A 53 12.62 -11.57 15.52
N PRO A 54 11.52 -12.34 15.42
CA PRO A 54 11.59 -13.79 15.49
C PRO A 54 12.50 -14.39 14.40
N ALA A 55 13.15 -15.52 14.70
CA ALA A 55 14.03 -16.17 13.75
C ALA A 55 13.28 -16.58 12.47
N GLY A 56 13.91 -16.39 11.31
CA GLY A 56 13.30 -16.70 10.01
C GLY A 56 12.17 -15.77 9.57
N HIS A 57 11.97 -14.63 10.24
CA HIS A 57 10.94 -13.64 9.88
C HIS A 57 11.54 -12.38 9.24
N THR A 58 10.71 -11.71 8.44
CA THR A 58 10.95 -10.38 7.88
C THR A 58 10.10 -9.36 8.63
N ARG A 59 10.69 -8.24 9.03
CA ARG A 59 10.03 -7.12 9.68
C ARG A 59 9.78 -6.02 8.67
N PHE A 60 8.51 -5.77 8.39
CA PHE A 60 8.07 -4.63 7.58
C PHE A 60 7.91 -3.39 8.46
N VAL A 61 8.32 -2.24 7.94
CA VAL A 61 7.98 -0.93 8.49
C VAL A 61 6.95 -0.32 7.55
N CYS A 62 5.74 -0.06 8.06
CA CYS A 62 4.64 0.47 7.24
C CYS A 62 4.41 1.95 7.60
N ILE A 63 4.48 2.82 6.61
CA ILE A 63 4.15 4.25 6.72
C ILE A 63 3.29 4.69 5.53
N SER A 64 2.66 5.86 5.62
CA SER A 64 1.82 6.42 4.56
C SER A 64 1.67 7.93 4.75
N ASP A 65 1.19 8.63 3.73
CA ASP A 65 0.67 10.00 3.83
C ASP A 65 1.66 10.98 4.50
N THR A 66 2.95 10.84 4.16
CA THR A 66 3.99 11.69 4.75
C THR A 66 3.94 13.11 4.19
N HIS A 67 3.35 13.33 3.02
CA HIS A 67 3.14 14.65 2.40
C HIS A 67 4.37 15.56 2.51
N SER A 68 5.53 15.10 1.99
CA SER A 68 6.82 15.82 2.03
C SER A 68 7.40 16.09 3.44
N ARG A 69 6.79 15.58 4.52
CA ARG A 69 7.16 15.78 5.94
C ARG A 69 7.90 14.57 6.52
N THR A 70 8.95 14.15 5.83
CA THR A 70 9.83 13.07 6.31
C THR A 70 10.86 13.54 7.34
N ASP A 71 11.12 14.85 7.39
CA ASP A 71 12.04 15.48 8.34
C ASP A 71 11.55 15.26 9.79
N GLY A 72 12.30 14.49 10.58
CA GLY A 72 11.98 14.20 11.98
C GLY A 72 11.27 12.86 12.22
N ILE A 73 10.96 12.10 11.17
CA ILE A 73 10.49 10.72 11.33
C ILE A 73 11.64 9.85 11.85
N GLN A 74 11.50 9.33 13.06
CA GLN A 74 12.43 8.35 13.63
C GLN A 74 12.06 6.96 13.12
N MET A 75 12.79 6.49 12.11
CA MET A 75 12.55 5.18 11.50
C MET A 75 13.00 4.04 12.43
N PRO A 76 12.11 3.09 12.78
CA PRO A 76 12.50 1.90 13.53
C PRO A 76 13.31 0.95 12.65
N TYR A 77 14.03 0.02 13.30
CA TYR A 77 14.70 -1.06 12.59
C TYR A 77 13.69 -1.95 11.86
N GLY A 78 13.96 -2.24 10.58
CA GLY A 78 13.19 -3.18 9.77
C GLY A 78 13.97 -3.64 8.56
N ASP A 79 13.47 -4.68 7.91
CA ASP A 79 14.10 -5.27 6.74
C ASP A 79 13.57 -4.65 5.44
N ILE A 80 12.28 -4.27 5.41
CA ILE A 80 11.61 -3.71 4.23
C ILE A 80 10.73 -2.54 4.67
N LEU A 81 10.90 -1.38 4.03
CA LEU A 81 9.99 -0.24 4.16
C LEU A 81 8.84 -0.36 3.16
N LEU A 82 7.60 -0.22 3.64
CA LEU A 82 6.39 -0.10 2.85
C LEU A 82 5.83 1.31 3.04
N HIS A 83 5.87 2.13 1.99
CA HIS A 83 5.17 3.42 1.98
C HIS A 83 3.94 3.34 1.07
N THR A 84 2.74 3.53 1.63
CA THR A 84 1.47 3.31 0.90
C THR A 84 0.91 4.54 0.20
N GLY A 85 1.82 5.41 -0.28
CA GLY A 85 1.49 6.57 -1.12
C GLY A 85 1.38 7.90 -0.38
N ASP A 86 1.03 8.97 -1.09
CA ASP A 86 0.96 10.35 -0.58
C ASP A 86 2.25 10.85 0.10
N PHE A 87 3.41 10.50 -0.48
CA PHE A 87 4.71 10.95 0.03
C PHE A 87 5.09 12.38 -0.38
N THR A 88 4.32 12.99 -1.29
CA THR A 88 4.46 14.38 -1.72
C THR A 88 3.22 15.19 -1.33
N GLU A 89 3.36 16.51 -1.18
CA GLU A 89 2.20 17.39 -0.95
C GLU A 89 1.49 17.70 -2.27
N LEU A 90 2.26 18.00 -3.33
CA LEU A 90 1.73 18.46 -4.62
C LEU A 90 2.21 17.65 -5.83
N GLY A 91 3.08 16.66 -5.64
CA GLY A 91 3.66 15.86 -6.72
C GLY A 91 4.77 16.57 -7.49
N LEU A 92 5.43 17.57 -6.89
CA LEU A 92 6.51 18.30 -7.57
C LEU A 92 7.77 17.42 -7.70
N PRO A 93 8.54 17.52 -8.81
CA PRO A 93 9.80 16.78 -8.95
C PRO A 93 10.79 17.00 -7.82
N SER A 94 10.82 18.21 -7.25
CA SER A 94 11.65 18.52 -6.09
C SER A 94 11.23 17.76 -4.83
N GLU A 95 9.94 17.49 -4.65
CA GLU A 95 9.41 16.70 -3.55
C GLU A 95 9.70 15.21 -3.74
N VAL A 96 9.55 14.72 -4.97
CA VAL A 96 9.94 13.35 -5.34
C VAL A 96 11.43 13.14 -5.08
N LYS A 97 12.27 14.09 -5.52
CA LYS A 97 13.70 14.05 -5.25
C LYS A 97 13.98 14.09 -3.74
N LYS A 98 13.34 14.99 -2.98
CA LYS A 98 13.52 15.08 -1.52
C LYS A 98 13.16 13.74 -0.84
N PHE A 99 12.06 13.12 -1.24
CA PHE A 99 11.66 11.83 -0.71
C PHE A 99 12.63 10.71 -1.08
N ASN A 100 13.11 10.67 -2.33
CA ASN A 100 14.13 9.72 -2.75
C ASN A 100 15.46 9.91 -2.00
N ASP A 101 15.89 11.15 -1.79
CA ASP A 101 17.08 11.48 -1.00
C ASP A 101 16.92 11.01 0.47
N TRP A 102 15.70 11.05 1.00
CA TRP A 102 15.37 10.49 2.33
C TRP A 102 15.39 8.95 2.34
N LEU A 103 15.07 8.29 1.22
CA LEU A 103 15.02 6.82 1.09
C LEU A 103 16.39 6.13 0.92
N ASP A 104 17.44 6.83 0.48
CA ASP A 104 18.76 6.30 0.07
C ASP A 104 19.51 5.45 1.14
N HIS A 105 18.89 5.25 2.32
CA HIS A 105 19.40 4.46 3.42
C HIS A 105 18.63 3.14 3.65
N SER A 106 17.62 2.80 2.85
CA SER A 106 16.73 1.64 3.10
C SER A 106 16.20 0.98 1.82
N ILE A 107 16.17 -0.36 1.78
CA ILE A 107 15.45 -1.11 0.73
C ILE A 107 13.95 -0.85 0.92
N SER A 108 13.33 -0.15 -0.04
CA SER A 108 11.97 0.40 0.09
C SER A 108 11.08 0.01 -1.08
N PHE A 109 9.84 -0.40 -0.78
CA PHE A 109 8.79 -0.67 -1.75
C PHE A 109 7.69 0.39 -1.61
N LEU A 110 7.36 1.05 -2.73
CA LEU A 110 6.39 2.16 -2.78
C LEU A 110 5.10 1.68 -3.44
N VAL A 111 3.98 1.79 -2.73
CA VAL A 111 2.64 1.63 -3.32
C VAL A 111 2.09 3.02 -3.58
N SER A 112 1.85 3.38 -4.84
CA SER A 112 1.36 4.71 -5.21
C SER A 112 -0.16 4.82 -4.95
N SER A 113 -0.57 5.69 -4.02
CA SER A 113 -1.96 6.15 -3.87
C SER A 113 -2.19 7.37 -4.77
N ARG A 114 -3.40 7.45 -5.36
CA ARG A 114 -3.78 8.52 -6.29
C ARG A 114 -3.83 9.88 -5.59
N LEU A 115 -2.83 10.71 -5.82
CA LEU A 115 -2.99 12.16 -5.85
C LEU A 115 -2.07 12.77 -6.93
N TRP A 116 -2.74 13.39 -7.90
CA TRP A 116 -2.24 14.25 -8.99
C TRP A 116 -1.68 13.56 -10.24
N ASN A 117 -2.30 13.89 -11.38
CA ASN A 117 -1.97 13.54 -12.78
C ASN A 117 -0.54 13.92 -13.24
N ILE A 118 0.35 14.32 -12.33
CA ILE A 118 1.73 14.75 -12.60
C ILE A 118 2.74 13.67 -12.19
N CYS A 119 2.43 12.83 -11.19
CA CYS A 119 3.36 11.83 -10.69
C CYS A 119 3.60 10.66 -11.66
N ASP A 120 2.59 10.22 -12.41
CA ASP A 120 2.74 9.04 -13.29
C ASP A 120 3.77 9.25 -14.41
N SER A 121 3.83 10.43 -15.05
CA SER A 121 4.78 10.67 -16.14
C SER A 121 6.21 10.92 -15.66
N LEU A 122 6.40 11.62 -14.53
CA LEU A 122 7.73 12.00 -14.05
C LEU A 122 8.41 10.90 -13.23
N LEU A 123 7.64 10.04 -12.54
CA LEU A 123 8.19 8.89 -11.82
C LEU A 123 8.68 7.80 -12.78
N LEU A 124 7.99 7.56 -13.90
CA LEU A 124 8.46 6.63 -14.94
C LEU A 124 9.77 7.10 -15.59
N GLU A 125 9.94 8.42 -15.78
CA GLU A 125 11.15 8.99 -16.36
C GLU A 125 12.35 8.93 -15.38
N TYR A 126 12.13 9.16 -14.08
CA TYR A 126 13.19 9.04 -13.06
C TYR A 126 13.55 7.61 -12.67
N ALA A 127 12.59 6.67 -12.68
CA ALA A 127 12.83 5.24 -12.46
C ALA A 127 13.63 4.58 -13.61
N SER A 128 13.77 5.27 -14.76
CA SER A 128 14.51 4.80 -15.93
C SER A 128 15.97 5.26 -15.98
N LEU A 129 16.41 6.11 -15.05
CA LEU A 129 17.81 6.51 -14.97
C LEU A 129 18.65 5.36 -14.39
N PRO A 130 19.80 5.01 -15.00
CA PRO A 130 20.63 3.91 -14.52
C PRO A 130 21.30 4.32 -13.21
N LEU A 131 20.64 4.01 -12.09
CA LEU A 131 21.25 4.03 -10.77
C LEU A 131 21.56 2.58 -10.40
N GLU A 132 22.85 2.26 -10.34
CA GLU A 132 23.29 1.03 -9.67
C GLU A 132 22.80 1.06 -8.23
N ALA A 133 22.02 0.04 -7.87
CA ALA A 133 21.58 -0.28 -6.51
C ALA A 133 20.71 0.77 -5.79
N THR A 134 19.39 0.77 -6.04
CA THR A 134 18.34 0.55 -5.03
C THR A 134 17.02 0.37 -5.77
N GLN A 135 16.41 -0.80 -5.60
CA GLN A 135 15.26 -1.25 -6.39
C GLN A 135 13.97 -0.59 -5.90
N MET A 136 13.72 0.67 -6.31
CA MET A 136 12.41 1.28 -6.16
C MET A 136 11.45 0.61 -7.14
N GLU A 137 10.79 -0.46 -6.70
CA GLU A 137 9.72 -1.07 -7.46
C GLU A 137 8.42 -0.32 -7.16
N ILE A 138 7.98 0.49 -8.11
CA ILE A 138 6.70 1.20 -8.04
C ILE A 138 5.64 0.28 -8.61
N SER A 139 4.72 -0.18 -7.76
CA SER A 139 3.50 -0.85 -8.23
C SER A 139 2.34 0.16 -8.19
N SER A 140 1.79 0.48 -9.37
CA SER A 140 0.58 1.27 -9.47
C SER A 140 -0.63 0.36 -9.34
N PHE A 141 -1.51 0.66 -8.39
CA PHE A 141 -2.83 0.05 -8.29
C PHE A 141 -3.88 1.10 -8.63
N ASP A 142 -4.54 0.93 -9.77
CA ASP A 142 -5.62 1.81 -10.17
C ASP A 142 -6.88 1.54 -9.33
N CYS A 143 -7.19 2.46 -8.42
CA CYS A 143 -8.45 2.50 -7.67
C CYS A 143 -9.48 3.47 -8.29
N THR A 144 -9.66 3.50 -9.62
CA THR A 144 -10.82 4.19 -10.22
C THR A 144 -11.94 3.21 -10.57
N PRO A 145 -13.18 3.44 -10.11
CA PRO A 145 -14.34 2.87 -10.77
C PRO A 145 -14.43 3.51 -12.16
N THR A 146 -14.15 2.75 -13.21
CA THR A 146 -14.29 3.21 -14.59
C THR A 146 -15.78 3.46 -14.88
N PHE A 147 -16.27 4.67 -14.64
CA PHE A 147 -17.57 5.12 -15.16
C PHE A 147 -17.41 5.41 -16.65
N GLN A 148 -17.65 4.39 -17.50
CA GLN A 148 -17.92 4.63 -18.91
C GLN A 148 -19.35 5.16 -19.05
N LEU A 149 -19.51 6.49 -19.03
CA LEU A 149 -20.72 7.14 -19.53
C LEU A 149 -20.81 6.85 -21.04
N HIS A 150 -21.75 5.98 -21.44
CA HIS A 150 -22.15 5.87 -22.84
C HIS A 150 -22.97 7.13 -23.20
N PRO A 151 -22.59 7.87 -24.26
CA PRO A 151 -23.46 8.92 -24.79
C PRO A 151 -24.71 8.29 -25.43
N HIS A 152 -25.85 8.95 -25.23
CA HIS A 152 -27.15 8.63 -25.82
C HIS A 152 -27.15 8.69 -27.34
#